data_AF-A0A4Q9QXP7-F1
#
_entry.id   AF-A0A4Q9QXP7-F1
#
_cell.length_a   1.000
_cell.length_b   1.000
_cell.length_c   1.000
_cell.angle_alpha   90.00
_cell.angle_beta   90.00
_cell.angle_gamma   90.00
#
_symmetry.space_group_name_H-M   'P 1'
#
loop_
_entity.id
_entity.type
_entity.pdbx_description
1 polymer ?
#
loop_
_entity_poly.entity_id
_entity_poly.type
_entity_poly.pdbx_seq_one_letter_code
_entity_poly.pdbx_strand_id
1 'polypeptide(L)'
;MNLAQQILTAAFPEFEVQIVSRPDGGLLLTLRNEEQDVLRRALSKGQARTAVQLDWVVSSIRRDLSLEAGVAPVITHLQSQSRSALPSYEYA
;
A
#
# COMPACT_ATOMS: atom_id res chain seq x y z
N MET A 1 -19.20 -6.06 -7.49
CA MET A 1 -17.89 -5.47 -7.17
C MET A 1 -17.54 -5.84 -5.73
N ASN A 2 -16.35 -6.37 -5.45
CA ASN A 2 -15.89 -6.69 -4.08
C ASN A 2 -15.33 -5.43 -3.39
N LEU A 3 -15.39 -5.34 -2.05
CA LEU A 3 -14.83 -4.23 -1.26
C LEU A 3 -13.38 -3.90 -1.64
N ALA A 4 -12.53 -4.92 -1.78
CA ALA A 4 -11.12 -4.73 -2.16
C ALA A 4 -10.99 -4.05 -3.52
N GLN A 5 -11.81 -4.47 -4.49
CA GLN A 5 -11.84 -3.88 -5.82
C GLN A 5 -12.31 -2.42 -5.77
N GLN A 6 -13.36 -2.11 -4.99
CA GLN A 6 -13.85 -0.73 -4.85
C GLN A 6 -12.80 0.20 -4.26
N ILE A 7 -12.15 -0.21 -3.15
CA ILE A 7 -11.13 0.61 -2.48
C ILE A 7 -9.91 0.80 -3.37
N LEU A 8 -9.38 -0.29 -3.95
CA LEU A 8 -8.16 -0.21 -4.76
C LEU A 8 -8.39 0.59 -6.04
N THR A 9 -9.54 0.42 -6.72
CA THR A 9 -9.87 1.24 -7.89
C THR A 9 -10.06 2.72 -7.52
N ALA A 10 -10.71 3.02 -6.40
CA ALA A 10 -10.89 4.40 -5.95
C ALA A 10 -9.59 5.08 -5.47
N ALA A 11 -8.62 4.30 -4.97
CA ALA A 11 -7.37 4.82 -4.42
C ALA A 11 -6.33 5.22 -5.49
N PHE A 12 -6.48 4.72 -6.71
CA PHE A 12 -5.54 4.88 -7.82
C PHE A 12 -6.28 5.30 -9.12
N PRO A 13 -7.03 6.41 -9.10
CA PRO A 13 -7.84 6.81 -10.25
C PRO A 13 -7.01 7.19 -11.48
N GLU A 14 -5.72 7.50 -11.31
CA GLU A 14 -4.82 7.82 -12.42
C GLU A 14 -4.27 6.58 -13.17
N PHE A 15 -4.55 5.37 -12.67
CA PHE A 15 -4.09 4.10 -13.25
C PHE A 15 -5.25 3.23 -13.71
N GLU A 16 -5.02 2.41 -14.73
CA GLU A 16 -5.89 1.26 -15.00
C GLU A 16 -5.65 0.20 -13.92
N VAL A 17 -6.68 -0.08 -13.11
CA VAL A 17 -6.60 -1.02 -11.99
C VAL A 17 -7.14 -2.39 -12.40
N GLN A 18 -6.25 -3.37 -12.51
CA GLN A 18 -6.62 -4.76 -12.78
C GLN A 18 -6.42 -5.62 -11.53
N ILE A 19 -7.45 -6.40 -11.16
CA ILE A 19 -7.44 -7.26 -9.97
C ILE A 19 -7.84 -8.67 -10.38
N VAL A 20 -6.95 -9.63 -10.12
CA VAL A 20 -7.17 -11.05 -10.42
C VAL A 20 -7.13 -11.85 -9.12
N SER A 21 -8.14 -12.70 -8.90
CA SER A 21 -8.15 -13.63 -7.77
C SER A 21 -7.07 -14.70 -7.94
N ARG A 22 -6.37 -15.02 -6.86
CA ARG A 22 -5.36 -16.07 -6.83
C ARG A 22 -5.94 -17.38 -6.24
N PRO A 23 -5.42 -18.55 -6.63
CA PRO A 23 -5.89 -19.85 -6.10
C PRO A 23 -5.76 -20.01 -4.57
N ASP A 24 -4.84 -19.27 -3.94
CA ASP A 24 -4.64 -19.25 -2.49
C ASP A 24 -5.64 -18.32 -1.74
N GLY A 25 -6.61 -17.74 -2.46
CA GLY A 25 -7.58 -16.80 -1.94
C GLY A 25 -7.03 -15.39 -1.72
N GLY A 26 -5.81 -15.11 -2.18
CA GLY A 26 -5.26 -13.76 -2.30
C GLY A 26 -5.72 -13.05 -3.58
N LEU A 27 -5.18 -11.86 -3.80
CA LEU A 27 -5.41 -11.05 -5.00
C LEU A 27 -4.07 -10.72 -5.67
N LEU A 28 -4.09 -10.55 -6.99
CA LEU A 28 -3.01 -9.97 -7.75
C LEU A 28 -3.50 -8.64 -8.30
N LEU A 29 -2.91 -7.56 -7.79
CA LEU A 29 -3.17 -6.20 -8.24
C LEU A 29 -2.13 -5.82 -9.30
N THR A 30 -2.60 -5.28 -10.42
CA THR A 30 -1.75 -4.67 -11.44
C THR A 30 -2.26 -3.24 -11.68
N LEU A 31 -1.35 -2.27 -11.59
CA LEU A 31 -1.58 -0.87 -11.96
C LEU A 31 -0.90 -0.64 -13.31
N ARG A 32 -1.63 -0.12 -14.27
CA ARG A 32 -1.11 0.19 -15.61
C ARG A 32 -1.29 1.67 -15.93
N ASN A 33 -0.36 2.22 -16.69
CA ASN A 33 -0.45 3.55 -17.26
C ASN A 33 -0.32 3.41 -18.78
N GLU A 34 -1.32 3.92 -19.51
CA GLU A 34 -1.45 3.78 -20.97
C GLU A 34 -1.28 2.33 -21.44
N GLU A 35 -0.05 1.92 -21.79
CA GLU A 35 0.26 0.58 -22.29
C GLU A 35 1.21 -0.22 -21.38
N GLN A 36 1.74 0.39 -20.32
CA GLN A 36 2.77 -0.20 -19.46
C GLN A 36 2.24 -0.59 -18.08
N ASP A 37 2.64 -1.78 -17.62
CA ASP A 37 2.44 -2.21 -16.24
C ASP A 37 3.41 -1.43 -15.36
N VAL A 38 2.88 -0.54 -14.51
CA VAL A 38 3.67 0.31 -13.60
C VAL A 38 3.98 -0.46 -12.32
N LEU A 39 3.01 -1.22 -11.81
CA LEU A 39 3.19 -1.97 -10.57
C LEU A 39 2.39 -3.26 -10.60
N ARG A 40 3.01 -4.35 -10.15
CA ARG A 40 2.33 -5.64 -9.97
C ARG A 40 2.59 -6.17 -8.57
N ARG A 41 1.52 -6.33 -7.79
CA ARG A 41 1.61 -6.71 -6.37
C ARG A 41 0.68 -7.83 -6.00
N ALA A 42 1.27 -8.87 -5.42
CA ALA A 42 0.54 -9.97 -4.82
C ALA A 42 0.07 -9.57 -3.41
N LEU A 43 -1.24 -9.62 -3.18
CA LEU A 43 -1.89 -9.36 -1.89
C LEU A 43 -2.33 -10.70 -1.29
N SER A 44 -1.97 -10.94 -0.03
CA SER A 44 -2.47 -12.12 0.67
C SER A 44 -3.96 -11.96 1.00
N LYS A 45 -4.66 -13.08 1.25
CA LYS A 45 -6.05 -13.07 1.73
C LYS A 45 -6.22 -12.18 2.97
N GLY A 46 -5.22 -12.19 3.86
CA GLY A 46 -5.21 -11.38 5.07
C GLY A 46 -4.98 -9.88 4.84
N GLN A 47 -4.45 -9.47 3.68
CA GLN A 47 -4.31 -8.05 3.34
C GLN A 47 -5.55 -7.48 2.63
N ALA A 48 -6.32 -8.34 1.96
CA ALA A 48 -7.52 -7.95 1.24
C ALA A 48 -8.83 -8.14 2.05
N ARG A 49 -8.73 -8.45 3.34
CA ARG A 49 -9.89 -8.88 4.15
C ARG A 49 -10.69 -7.72 4.75
N THR A 50 -10.04 -6.63 5.15
CA THR A 50 -10.71 -5.49 5.82
C THR A 50 -10.29 -4.16 5.21
N ALA A 51 -11.14 -3.14 5.39
CA ALA A 51 -10.83 -1.78 4.93
C ALA A 51 -9.52 -1.24 5.53
N VAL A 52 -9.24 -1.53 6.81
CA VAL A 52 -8.00 -1.09 7.48
C VAL A 52 -6.77 -1.73 6.84
N GLN A 53 -6.82 -3.01 6.52
CA GLN A 53 -5.69 -3.69 5.86
C GLN A 53 -5.48 -3.19 4.44
N LEU A 54 -6.58 -2.91 3.72
CA LEU A 54 -6.54 -2.32 2.39
C LEU A 54 -5.97 -0.90 2.41
N ASP A 55 -6.26 -0.10 3.43
CA ASP A 55 -5.68 1.23 3.61
C ASP A 55 -4.14 1.18 3.78
N TRP A 56 -3.65 0.21 4.56
CA TRP A 56 -2.21 -0.04 4.67
C TRP A 56 -1.59 -0.51 3.36
N VAL A 57 -2.29 -1.34 2.59
CA VAL A 57 -1.86 -1.76 1.25
C VAL A 57 -1.75 -0.55 0.33
N VAL A 58 -2.78 0.31 0.30
CA VAL A 58 -2.78 1.56 -0.50
C VAL A 58 -1.60 2.44 -0.11
N SER A 59 -1.40 2.66 1.19
CA SER A 59 -0.29 3.47 1.72
C SER A 59 1.07 2.91 1.31
N SER A 60 1.24 1.58 1.35
CA SER A 60 2.48 0.94 0.91
C SER A 60 2.69 1.10 -0.59
N ILE A 61 1.65 0.91 -1.42
CA ILE A 61 1.77 1.03 -2.87
C ILE A 61 2.13 2.46 -3.26
N ARG A 62 1.49 3.47 -2.66
CA ARG A 62 1.83 4.88 -2.91
C ARG A 62 3.28 5.19 -2.58
N ARG A 63 3.80 4.60 -1.51
CA ARG A 63 5.21 4.72 -1.14
C ARG A 63 6.11 4.08 -2.20
N ASP A 64 5.79 2.87 -2.64
CA ASP A 64 6.58 2.14 -3.64
C ASP A 64 6.63 2.93 -4.97
N LEU A 65 5.48 3.46 -5.43
CA LEU A 65 5.38 4.31 -6.62
C LEU A 65 6.21 5.60 -6.50
N SER A 66 6.21 6.23 -5.31
CA SER A 66 7.01 7.45 -5.09
C SER A 66 8.51 7.16 -5.18
N LEU A 67 8.95 6.03 -4.58
CA LEU A 67 10.34 5.59 -4.62
C LEU A 67 10.80 5.28 -6.05
N GLU A 68 9.99 4.59 -6.85
CA GLU A 68 10.30 4.29 -8.26
C GLU A 68 10.40 5.56 -9.12
N ALA A 69 9.59 6.58 -8.83
CA ALA A 69 9.66 7.88 -9.49
C ALA A 69 10.86 8.75 -9.04
N GLY A 70 11.71 8.26 -8.12
CA GLY A 70 12.81 9.04 -7.53
C GLY A 70 12.35 10.17 -6.60
N VAL A 71 11.07 10.20 -6.25
CA VAL A 71 10.47 11.19 -5.34
C VAL A 71 10.47 10.57 -3.95
N ALA A 72 11.35 11.04 -3.07
CA ALA A 72 11.33 10.61 -1.67
C ALA A 72 9.92 10.86 -1.09
N PRO A 73 9.28 9.85 -0.46
CA PRO A 73 7.92 10.00 0.04
C PRO A 73 7.89 11.16 1.03
N VAL A 74 6.97 12.11 0.82
CA VAL A 74 6.74 13.21 1.74
C VAL A 74 6.27 12.63 3.08
N ILE A 75 7.17 12.64 4.05
CA ILE A 75 6.96 12.16 5.42
C ILE A 75 6.12 13.21 6.18
N THR A 76 4.85 13.39 5.83
CA THR A 76 3.97 14.32 6.59
C THR A 76 3.36 13.62 7.81
N HIS A 77 3.52 12.30 7.97
CA HIS A 77 2.84 11.55 9.03
C HIS A 77 3.73 10.55 9.80
N LEU A 78 5.05 10.76 9.88
CA LEU A 78 5.90 10.06 10.87
C LEU A 78 6.06 10.83 12.19
N GLN A 79 5.42 11.99 12.35
CA GLN A 79 5.51 12.76 13.60
C GLN A 79 4.89 12.08 14.83
N SER A 80 4.23 10.93 14.66
CA SER A 80 3.74 10.10 15.78
C SER A 80 4.84 9.20 16.39
N GLN A 81 5.95 8.93 15.70
CA GLN A 81 7.00 8.03 16.23
C GLN A 81 7.96 8.70 17.23
N SER A 82 7.83 10.00 17.49
CA SER A 82 8.75 10.76 18.35
C SER A 82 8.13 11.12 19.71
N ARG A 83 7.38 10.22 20.35
CA ARG A 83 6.88 10.45 21.73
C ARG A 83 7.07 9.30 22.72
N SER A 84 7.86 8.29 22.38
CA SER A 84 8.39 7.39 23.40
C SER A 84 9.76 7.94 23.79
N ALA A 85 9.84 8.48 25.02
CA ALA A 85 11.11 8.87 25.61
C ALA A 85 12.11 7.73 25.44
N LEU A 86 13.29 8.03 24.90
CA LEU A 86 14.36 7.05 24.78
C LEU A 86 14.67 6.53 26.20
N PRO A 87 14.75 5.22 26.43
CA PRO A 87 15.12 4.70 27.74
C PRO A 87 16.52 5.22 28.09
N SER A 88 16.62 5.95 29.19
CA SER A 88 17.91 6.32 29.76
C SER A 88 18.45 5.11 30.51
N TYR A 89 19.65 4.66 30.14
CA TYR A 89 20.39 3.72 30.97
C TYR A 89 20.88 4.47 32.21
N GLU A 90 20.33 4.16 33.38
CA GLU A 90 20.98 4.49 34.64
C GLU A 90 22.18 3.55 34.80
N TYR A 91 23.38 4.12 34.86
CA TYR A 91 24.56 3.40 35.36
C TYR A 91 24.44 3.31 36.88
N ALA A 92 24.50 2.08 37.41
CA ALA A 92 24.54 1.78 38.83
C ALA A 92 25.87 2.21 39.47
#